data_AF-A0A3M1DPP5-F1
#
_entry.id   AF-A0A3M1DPP5-F1
#
_cell.length_a   1.000
_cell.length_b   1.000
_cell.length_c   1.000
_cell.angle_alpha   90.00
_cell.angle_beta   90.00
_cell.angle_gamma   90.00
#
_symmetry.space_group_name_H-M   'P 1'
#
loop_
_entity.id
_entity.type
_entity.pdbx_description
1 polymer ?
#
loop_
_entity_poly.entity_id
_entity_poly.type
_entity_poly.pdbx_seq_one_letter_code
_entity_poly.pdbx_strand_id
1 'polypeptide(L)'
;MSEPQLTCRYCGRPIAVPASTCPWCGRTIMVICSACKQYTDNQEPVCQHCSAPLVPATLEKPAGTGIADEQVARLLADRERAKLVASGVVVQDLPGFFYADDRYRTVLVDLFGPQPDRFRQAAALLFVATAYLLHHRYCAIQPFPGRETEETLGLWAERRPWDGQWFSLEGMLAQRAGLGLSFTDALQQALQAEVEKESPPTRRVRPAAVGGPPISEVVAELARRTVLPAHQESEARRETYRMLVAFVAENPARARQLASAILDVLTGLQNR
;
A
#
# COMPACT_ATOMS: atom_id res chain seq x y z
N MET A 1 -31.61 -5.94 -44.60
CA MET A 1 -30.17 -5.91 -44.91
C MET A 1 -29.45 -6.37 -43.67
N SER A 2 -28.91 -7.58 -43.68
CA SER A 2 -28.28 -8.21 -42.51
C SER A 2 -27.01 -7.46 -42.16
N GLU A 3 -26.86 -6.99 -40.93
CA GLU A 3 -25.59 -6.45 -40.44
C GLU A 3 -24.48 -7.49 -40.67
N PRO A 4 -23.29 -7.09 -41.13
CA PRO A 4 -22.19 -8.02 -41.30
C PRO A 4 -21.84 -8.62 -39.94
N GLN A 5 -22.18 -9.90 -39.73
CA GLN A 5 -21.78 -10.64 -38.54
C GLN A 5 -20.25 -10.72 -38.53
N LEU A 6 -19.63 -9.92 -37.66
CA LEU A 6 -18.21 -10.05 -37.37
C LEU A 6 -17.96 -11.49 -36.93
N THR A 7 -16.99 -12.17 -37.53
CA THR A 7 -16.68 -13.57 -37.23
C THR A 7 -15.21 -13.68 -36.91
N CYS A 8 -14.86 -14.43 -35.85
CA CYS A 8 -13.48 -14.62 -35.45
C CYS A 8 -12.76 -15.51 -36.45
N ARG A 9 -11.93 -14.91 -37.30
CA ARG A 9 -11.15 -15.56 -38.35
C ARG A 9 -10.28 -16.75 -37.91
N TYR A 10 -9.93 -16.87 -36.64
CA TYR A 10 -9.12 -17.99 -36.13
C TYR A 10 -9.95 -19.23 -35.79
N CYS A 11 -11.21 -19.06 -35.38
CA CYS A 11 -12.06 -20.18 -34.96
C CYS A 11 -13.41 -20.25 -35.70
N GLY A 12 -13.65 -19.33 -36.63
CA GLY A 12 -14.88 -19.24 -37.43
C GLY A 12 -16.14 -18.88 -36.66
N ARG A 13 -16.06 -18.48 -35.38
CA ARG A 13 -17.24 -18.23 -34.53
C ARG A 13 -17.69 -16.76 -34.55
N PRO A 14 -19.01 -16.47 -34.49
CA PRO A 14 -19.57 -15.13 -34.68
C PRO A 14 -19.41 -14.23 -33.44
N ILE A 15 -18.81 -13.05 -33.62
CA ILE A 15 -18.53 -12.01 -32.63
C ILE A 15 -19.66 -10.99 -32.59
N ALA A 16 -20.34 -10.94 -31.44
CA ALA A 16 -21.46 -10.04 -31.21
C ALA A 16 -21.03 -8.57 -31.05
N VAL A 17 -19.79 -8.28 -30.63
CA VAL A 17 -19.27 -6.92 -30.41
C VAL A 17 -17.81 -6.81 -30.82
N PRO A 18 -17.35 -5.70 -31.44
CA PRO A 18 -15.93 -5.51 -31.77
C PRO A 18 -15.06 -5.65 -30.51
N ALA A 19 -14.28 -6.73 -30.43
CA ALA A 19 -13.44 -7.06 -29.29
C ALA A 19 -11.98 -7.16 -29.74
N SER A 20 -11.03 -6.70 -28.91
CA SER A 20 -9.59 -6.86 -29.16
C SER A 20 -9.18 -8.33 -29.17
N THR A 21 -9.86 -9.17 -28.37
CA THR A 21 -9.60 -10.60 -28.23
C THR A 21 -10.85 -11.41 -28.55
N CYS A 22 -10.67 -12.52 -29.28
CA CYS A 22 -11.73 -13.44 -29.62
C CYS A 22 -12.20 -14.22 -28.38
N PRO A 23 -13.49 -14.13 -27.98
CA PRO A 23 -13.97 -14.69 -26.71
C PRO A 23 -13.99 -16.23 -26.66
N TRP A 24 -13.92 -16.92 -27.81
CA TRP A 24 -13.87 -18.40 -27.81
C TRP A 24 -12.47 -18.99 -27.91
N CYS A 25 -11.53 -18.33 -28.60
CA CYS A 25 -10.19 -18.87 -28.81
C CYS A 25 -9.06 -18.07 -28.14
N GLY A 26 -9.38 -16.93 -27.52
CA GLY A 26 -8.42 -16.10 -26.78
C GLY A 26 -7.38 -15.38 -27.65
N ARG A 27 -7.45 -15.47 -28.99
CA ARG A 27 -6.50 -14.79 -29.88
C ARG A 27 -6.89 -13.34 -30.12
N THR A 28 -5.89 -12.47 -30.21
CA THR A 28 -6.06 -11.06 -30.58
C THR A 28 -6.51 -10.95 -32.04
N ILE A 29 -7.61 -10.22 -32.26
CA ILE A 29 -8.27 -10.06 -33.57
C ILE A 29 -8.36 -8.61 -34.03
N MET A 30 -8.15 -7.62 -33.14
CA MET A 30 -8.03 -6.20 -33.50
C MET A 30 -7.01 -5.53 -32.59
N VAL A 31 -6.32 -4.53 -33.11
CA VAL A 31 -5.36 -3.69 -32.36
C VAL A 31 -5.62 -2.21 -32.63
N ILE A 32 -5.24 -1.35 -31.69
CA ILE A 32 -5.32 0.10 -31.87
C ILE A 32 -3.98 0.58 -32.42
N CYS A 33 -4.00 1.33 -33.53
CA CYS A 33 -2.78 1.93 -34.07
C CYS A 33 -2.21 2.97 -33.09
N SER A 34 -0.93 2.86 -32.74
CA SER A 34 -0.26 3.78 -31.81
C SER A 34 -0.18 5.21 -32.35
N ALA A 35 -0.13 5.40 -33.67
CA ALA A 35 -0.03 6.71 -34.32
C ALA A 35 -1.38 7.44 -34.47
N CYS A 36 -2.39 6.79 -35.06
CA CYS A 36 -3.67 7.45 -35.38
C CYS A 36 -4.83 7.05 -34.45
N LYS A 37 -4.58 6.17 -33.48
CA LYS A 37 -5.56 5.67 -32.48
C LYS A 37 -6.83 5.04 -33.08
N GLN A 38 -6.80 4.64 -34.35
CA GLN A 38 -7.87 3.89 -35.00
C GLN A 38 -7.69 2.39 -34.78
N TYR A 39 -8.81 1.66 -34.69
CA TYR A 39 -8.79 0.21 -34.70
C TYR A 39 -8.37 -0.30 -36.07
N THR A 40 -7.45 -1.24 -36.11
CA THR A 40 -6.97 -1.88 -37.32
C THR A 40 -6.76 -3.37 -37.08
N ASP A 41 -6.72 -4.10 -38.18
CA ASP A 41 -6.33 -5.48 -38.22
C ASP A 41 -4.87 -5.66 -37.72
N ASN A 42 -4.58 -6.79 -37.06
CA ASN A 42 -3.25 -7.20 -36.61
C ASN A 42 -2.49 -8.11 -37.62
N GLN A 43 -3.02 -8.32 -38.83
CA GLN A 43 -2.37 -9.14 -39.86
C GLN A 43 -1.25 -8.42 -40.61
N GLU A 44 -1.40 -7.11 -40.81
CA GLU A 44 -0.41 -6.32 -41.56
C GLU A 44 0.63 -5.73 -40.59
N PRO A 45 1.89 -5.61 -41.00
CA PRO A 45 2.90 -4.91 -40.20
C PRO A 45 2.65 -3.39 -40.15
N VAL A 46 1.58 -2.89 -40.79
CA VAL A 46 1.24 -1.46 -40.91
C VAL A 46 -0.26 -1.21 -40.71
N CYS A 47 -0.61 -0.04 -40.21
CA CYS A 47 -1.98 0.39 -39.99
C CYS A 47 -2.68 0.65 -41.33
N GLN A 48 -3.88 0.10 -41.53
CA GLN A 48 -4.65 0.29 -42.76
C GLN A 48 -5.18 1.72 -42.95
N HIS A 49 -5.19 2.54 -41.88
CA HIS A 49 -5.68 3.92 -41.92
C HIS A 49 -4.58 4.97 -42.14
N CYS A 50 -3.36 4.74 -41.63
CA CYS A 50 -2.29 5.73 -41.68
C CYS A 50 -0.93 5.18 -42.16
N SER A 51 -0.89 3.89 -42.53
CA SER A 51 0.32 3.19 -42.99
C SER A 51 1.49 3.17 -42.00
N ALA A 52 1.28 3.61 -40.76
CA ALA A 52 2.31 3.55 -39.72
C ALA A 52 2.57 2.09 -39.30
N PRO A 53 3.82 1.71 -38.96
CA PRO A 53 4.13 0.36 -38.50
C PRO A 53 3.31 -0.04 -37.27
N LEU A 54 2.71 -1.23 -37.29
CA LEU A 54 2.04 -1.83 -36.15
C LEU A 54 3.08 -2.47 -35.25
N VAL A 55 3.40 -1.77 -34.17
CA VAL A 55 4.28 -2.27 -33.11
C VAL A 55 3.44 -3.18 -32.20
N PRO A 56 3.92 -4.38 -31.82
CA PRO A 56 3.27 -5.18 -30.78
C PRO A 56 3.13 -4.33 -29.52
N ALA A 57 1.97 -4.40 -28.87
CA ALA A 57 1.75 -3.75 -27.58
C ALA A 57 2.66 -4.41 -26.52
N THR A 58 3.92 -3.99 -26.47
CA THR A 58 4.66 -3.95 -25.21
C THR A 58 3.95 -2.94 -24.32
N LEU A 59 4.09 -3.05 -23.00
CA LEU A 59 3.64 -2.00 -22.08
C LEU A 59 4.35 -0.70 -22.45
N GLU A 60 3.78 0.04 -23.40
CA GLU A 60 4.24 1.39 -23.73
C GLU A 60 4.04 2.19 -22.45
N LYS A 61 5.15 2.71 -21.91
CA LYS A 61 5.09 3.79 -20.93
C LYS A 61 4.18 4.85 -21.55
N PRO A 62 3.04 5.19 -20.93
CA PRO A 62 2.17 6.20 -21.48
C PRO A 62 2.95 7.50 -21.52
N ALA A 63 3.26 7.95 -22.74
CA ALA A 63 3.81 9.26 -22.98
C ALA A 63 2.63 10.24 -23.11
N GLY A 64 2.37 10.97 -22.03
CA GLY A 64 1.77 12.30 -22.12
C GLY A 64 0.31 12.42 -21.70
N THR A 65 0.04 12.35 -20.40
CA THR A 65 -1.13 12.93 -19.70
C THR A 65 -0.85 13.14 -18.20
N GLY A 66 -0.08 14.19 -17.85
CA GLY A 66 -0.11 14.85 -16.53
C GLY A 66 0.10 13.97 -15.27
N ILE A 67 -0.22 14.55 -14.10
CA ILE A 67 -0.04 13.96 -12.75
C ILE A 67 -0.64 12.55 -12.62
N ALA A 68 -1.64 12.20 -13.45
CA ALA A 68 -2.25 10.88 -13.50
C ALA A 68 -1.28 9.79 -13.99
N ASP A 69 -0.44 10.07 -15.01
CA ASP A 69 0.56 9.11 -15.50
C ASP A 69 1.62 8.80 -14.44
N GLU A 70 2.00 9.80 -13.63
CA GLU A 70 2.99 9.63 -12.58
C GLU A 70 2.43 8.80 -11.40
N GLN A 71 1.19 9.05 -10.99
CA GLN A 71 0.53 8.23 -9.98
C GLN A 71 0.34 6.79 -10.46
N VAL A 72 -0.10 6.59 -11.70
CA VAL A 72 -0.25 5.26 -12.29
C VAL A 72 1.10 4.54 -12.41
N ALA A 73 2.16 5.23 -12.85
CA ALA A 73 3.50 4.67 -12.93
C ALA A 73 4.04 4.26 -11.54
N ARG A 74 3.79 5.08 -10.50
CA ARG A 74 4.17 4.74 -9.12
C ARG A 74 3.39 3.52 -8.61
N LEU A 75 2.10 3.42 -8.89
CA LEU A 75 1.27 2.26 -8.51
C LEU A 75 1.72 0.98 -9.23
N LEU A 76 2.08 1.06 -10.52
CA LEU A 76 2.61 -0.07 -11.27
C LEU A 76 3.97 -0.53 -10.71
N ALA A 77 4.87 0.41 -10.43
CA ALA A 77 6.16 0.10 -9.82
C ALA A 77 6.01 -0.51 -8.41
N ASP A 78 5.00 -0.09 -7.65
CA ASP A 78 4.69 -0.68 -6.34
C ASP A 78 4.07 -2.07 -6.44
N ARG A 79 3.28 -2.33 -7.48
CA ARG A 79 2.79 -3.69 -7.76
C ARG A 79 3.95 -4.64 -8.10
N GLU A 80 4.96 -4.19 -8.83
CA GLU A 80 6.16 -4.99 -9.12
C GLU A 80 6.99 -5.27 -7.86
N ARG A 81 6.97 -4.33 -6.89
CA ARG A 81 7.65 -4.46 -5.59
C ARG A 81 6.76 -5.05 -4.49
N ALA A 82 5.57 -5.53 -4.83
CA ALA A 82 4.59 -5.95 -3.84
C ALA A 82 5.12 -7.10 -2.97
N LYS A 83 5.28 -6.81 -1.68
CA LYS A 83 5.60 -7.77 -0.63
C LYS A 83 4.40 -7.99 0.25
N LEU A 84 4.30 -9.21 0.78
CA LEU A 84 3.32 -9.57 1.80
C LEU A 84 3.71 -8.92 3.14
N VAL A 85 3.36 -7.65 3.29
CA VAL A 85 3.68 -6.86 4.48
C VAL A 85 2.60 -7.00 5.55
N ALA A 86 3.02 -6.94 6.81
CA ALA A 86 2.16 -7.31 7.94
C ALA A 86 0.95 -6.39 8.10
N SER A 87 1.11 -5.07 7.93
CA SER A 87 -0.01 -4.13 8.09
C SER A 87 -1.10 -4.33 7.04
N GLY A 88 -0.71 -4.70 5.82
CA GLY A 88 -1.64 -5.04 4.74
C GLY A 88 -2.42 -6.33 5.01
N VAL A 89 -1.77 -7.34 5.61
CA VAL A 89 -2.46 -8.57 6.04
C VAL A 89 -3.42 -8.28 7.20
N VAL A 90 -3.00 -7.49 8.19
CA VAL A 90 -3.83 -7.18 9.36
C VAL A 90 -5.06 -6.36 8.98
N VAL A 91 -4.93 -5.38 8.08
CA VAL A 91 -6.08 -4.53 7.70
C VAL A 91 -7.17 -5.30 6.93
N GLN A 92 -6.82 -6.40 6.26
CA GLN A 92 -7.78 -7.27 5.58
C GLN A 92 -8.66 -8.09 6.55
N ASP A 93 -8.16 -8.37 7.75
CA ASP A 93 -8.87 -9.16 8.77
C ASP A 93 -8.57 -8.64 10.19
N LEU A 94 -8.92 -7.38 10.46
CA LEU A 94 -8.77 -6.77 11.79
C LEU A 94 -9.42 -7.60 12.91
N PRO A 95 -10.64 -8.17 12.75
CA PRO A 95 -11.25 -8.99 13.79
C PRO A 95 -10.42 -10.21 14.18
N GLY A 96 -9.78 -10.88 13.20
CA GLY A 96 -8.90 -12.03 13.46
C GLY A 96 -7.67 -11.67 14.30
N PHE A 97 -7.16 -10.44 14.19
CA PHE A 97 -6.00 -9.98 14.96
C PHE A 97 -6.36 -9.28 16.28
N PHE A 98 -7.61 -8.86 16.48
CA PHE A 98 -8.13 -8.30 17.73
C PHE A 98 -9.03 -9.28 18.49
N TYR A 99 -8.82 -10.58 18.29
CA TYR A 99 -9.59 -11.61 18.97
C TYR A 99 -9.24 -11.70 20.47
N ALA A 100 -10.27 -11.72 21.32
CA ALA A 100 -10.14 -12.07 22.72
C ALA A 100 -11.40 -12.78 23.23
N ASP A 101 -11.19 -13.82 24.02
CA ASP A 101 -12.19 -14.53 24.80
C ASP A 101 -11.73 -14.66 26.27
N ASP A 102 -12.48 -15.40 27.09
CA ASP A 102 -12.19 -15.57 28.53
C ASP A 102 -10.85 -16.31 28.80
N ARG A 103 -10.22 -16.92 27.80
CA ARG A 103 -9.03 -17.78 27.94
C ARG A 103 -7.84 -17.35 27.07
N TYR A 104 -8.09 -16.67 25.95
CA TYR A 104 -7.13 -16.35 24.91
C TYR A 104 -7.31 -14.91 24.45
N ARG A 105 -6.18 -14.25 24.22
CA ARG A 105 -6.13 -12.88 23.69
C ARG A 105 -4.93 -12.75 22.78
N THR A 106 -5.10 -12.04 21.67
CA THR A 106 -4.00 -11.77 20.74
C THR A 106 -3.05 -10.73 21.30
N VAL A 107 -1.84 -10.68 20.74
CA VAL A 107 -0.82 -9.67 21.08
C VAL A 107 -1.33 -8.24 20.92
N LEU A 108 -2.16 -7.97 19.89
CA LEU A 108 -2.70 -6.63 19.68
C LEU A 108 -3.73 -6.27 20.75
N VAL A 109 -4.55 -7.22 21.21
CA VAL A 109 -5.44 -7.01 22.36
C VAL A 109 -4.64 -6.76 23.64
N ASP A 110 -3.54 -7.47 23.84
CA ASP A 110 -2.67 -7.27 25.02
C ASP A 110 -2.05 -5.87 25.07
N LEU A 111 -1.68 -5.32 23.92
CA LEU A 111 -1.02 -4.02 23.83
C LEU A 111 -2.02 -2.86 23.76
N PHE A 112 -3.14 -3.04 23.05
CA PHE A 112 -4.08 -1.96 22.73
C PHE A 112 -5.47 -2.15 23.34
N GLY A 113 -5.71 -3.20 24.10
CA GLY A 113 -6.97 -3.48 24.77
C GLY A 113 -8.00 -4.22 23.88
N PRO A 114 -9.07 -4.77 24.50
CA PRO A 114 -10.02 -5.67 23.84
C PRO A 114 -11.12 -4.96 23.03
N GLN A 115 -11.24 -3.63 23.13
CA GLN A 115 -12.23 -2.84 22.40
C GLN A 115 -11.53 -1.96 21.34
N PRO A 116 -11.30 -2.48 20.12
CA PRO A 116 -10.58 -1.75 19.09
C PRO A 116 -11.48 -0.69 18.43
N ASP A 117 -11.48 0.52 18.97
CA ASP A 117 -11.97 1.70 18.24
C ASP A 117 -11.05 2.04 17.05
N ARG A 118 -11.47 2.96 16.18
CA ARG A 118 -10.67 3.38 15.00
C ARG A 118 -9.27 3.85 15.37
N PHE A 119 -9.13 4.47 16.54
CA PHE A 119 -7.86 4.99 17.03
C PHE A 119 -6.89 3.87 17.41
N ARG A 120 -7.36 2.90 18.21
CA ARG A 120 -6.58 1.71 18.61
C ARG A 120 -6.26 0.81 17.41
N GLN A 121 -7.16 0.72 16.43
CA GLN A 121 -6.89 0.02 15.17
C GLN A 121 -5.75 0.69 14.39
N ALA A 122 -5.76 2.01 14.25
CA ALA A 122 -4.67 2.75 13.62
C ALA A 122 -3.34 2.57 14.37
N ALA A 123 -3.36 2.67 15.70
CA ALA A 123 -2.18 2.42 16.53
C ALA A 123 -1.60 1.01 16.32
N ALA A 124 -2.48 0.00 16.27
CA ALA A 124 -2.06 -1.37 16.02
C ALA A 124 -1.51 -1.57 14.60
N LEU A 125 -2.09 -0.95 13.57
CA LEU A 125 -1.55 -1.02 12.21
C LEU A 125 -0.14 -0.42 12.12
N LEU A 126 0.10 0.72 12.77
CA LEU A 126 1.44 1.33 12.86
C LEU A 126 2.41 0.46 13.65
N PHE A 127 1.95 -0.16 14.74
CA PHE A 127 2.76 -1.08 15.53
C PHE A 127 3.16 -2.30 14.71
N VAL A 128 2.21 -2.90 13.98
CA VAL A 128 2.43 -4.06 13.12
C VAL A 128 3.45 -3.73 12.01
N ALA A 129 3.30 -2.58 11.35
CA ALA A 129 4.26 -2.12 10.33
C ALA A 129 5.66 -1.90 10.93
N THR A 130 5.73 -1.28 12.11
CA THR A 130 7.00 -1.06 12.84
C THR A 130 7.65 -2.39 13.23
N ALA A 131 6.88 -3.32 13.79
CA ALA A 131 7.33 -4.65 14.18
C ALA A 131 7.87 -5.43 12.97
N TYR A 132 7.17 -5.37 11.82
CA TYR A 132 7.64 -5.97 10.57
C TYR A 132 9.02 -5.43 10.15
N LEU A 133 9.19 -4.11 10.11
CA LEU A 133 10.44 -3.48 9.71
C LEU A 133 11.61 -3.84 10.65
N LEU A 134 11.34 -3.93 11.96
CA LEU A 134 12.32 -4.32 12.96
C LEU A 134 12.65 -5.81 12.89
N HIS A 135 11.65 -6.67 12.81
CA HIS A 135 11.80 -8.13 12.76
C HIS A 135 12.59 -8.55 11.52
N HIS A 136 12.22 -8.00 10.35
CA HIS A 136 12.93 -8.24 9.09
C HIS A 136 14.17 -7.35 8.90
N ARG A 137 14.64 -6.66 9.94
CA ARG A 137 15.90 -5.90 9.95
C ARG A 137 16.01 -4.83 8.86
N TYR A 138 14.90 -4.28 8.36
CA TYR A 138 14.90 -3.07 7.52
C TYR A 138 15.31 -1.85 8.33
N CYS A 139 14.80 -1.75 9.55
CA CYS A 139 15.05 -0.66 10.45
C CYS A 139 15.57 -1.18 11.80
N ALA A 140 16.13 -0.29 12.60
CA ALA A 140 16.45 -0.53 13.99
C ALA A 140 16.21 0.73 14.82
N ILE A 141 15.88 0.54 16.09
CA ILE A 141 15.95 1.62 17.08
C ILE A 141 17.30 1.51 17.76
N GLN A 142 18.14 2.53 17.58
CA GLN A 142 19.48 2.62 18.17
C GLN A 142 19.45 3.60 19.33
N PRO A 143 20.19 3.36 20.43
CA PRO A 143 20.27 4.32 21.52
C PRO A 143 20.84 5.66 21.02
N PHE A 144 20.43 6.75 21.66
CA PHE A 144 21.02 8.06 21.37
C PHE A 144 22.47 8.09 21.86
N PRO A 145 23.43 8.54 21.03
CA PRO A 145 24.80 8.71 21.48
C PRO A 145 24.84 9.70 22.66
N GLY A 146 25.28 9.23 23.82
CA GLY A 146 25.40 10.04 25.05
C GLY A 146 24.11 10.20 25.87
N ARG A 147 23.03 9.48 25.54
CA ARG A 147 21.82 9.37 26.39
C ARG A 147 21.38 7.91 26.49
N GLU A 148 21.88 7.23 27.51
CA GLU A 148 21.56 5.82 27.83
C GLU A 148 20.34 5.68 28.74
N THR A 149 19.38 6.60 28.68
CA THR A 149 18.14 6.46 29.45
C THR A 149 17.20 5.48 28.75
N GLU A 150 16.88 4.37 29.44
CA GLU A 150 15.97 3.30 28.99
C GLU A 150 14.54 3.77 28.66
N GLU A 151 14.17 4.99 29.06
CA GLU A 151 12.83 5.55 28.92
C GLU A 151 12.52 6.12 27.53
N THR A 152 13.53 6.44 26.72
CA THR A 152 13.33 7.06 25.41
C THR A 152 13.57 6.08 24.28
N LEU A 153 12.58 5.94 23.39
CA LEU A 153 12.79 5.26 22.11
C LEU A 153 13.85 6.03 21.32
N GLY A 154 14.94 5.33 21.02
CA GLY A 154 16.11 5.92 20.40
C GLY A 154 15.92 6.32 18.93
N LEU A 155 17.05 6.51 18.25
CA LEU A 155 17.14 6.88 16.85
C LEU A 155 16.51 5.81 15.94
N TRP A 156 15.63 6.23 15.05
CA TRP A 156 15.06 5.39 13.99
C TRP A 156 16.05 5.29 12.82
N ALA A 157 16.81 4.20 12.81
CA ALA A 157 17.90 3.99 11.87
C ALA A 157 17.51 3.02 10.76
N GLU A 158 17.90 3.36 9.53
CA GLU A 158 17.89 2.43 8.40
C GLU A 158 19.01 1.40 8.59
N ARG A 159 18.70 0.12 8.39
CA ARG A 159 19.68 -0.99 8.41
C ARG A 159 19.90 -1.55 7.02
N ARG A 160 18.86 -1.60 6.21
CA ARG A 160 18.93 -1.92 4.79
C ARG A 160 17.89 -1.10 4.02
N PRO A 161 18.15 -0.82 2.73
CA PRO A 161 17.18 -0.16 1.87
C PRO A 161 15.85 -0.92 1.83
N TRP A 162 14.77 -0.15 1.91
CA TRP A 162 13.44 -0.68 1.67
C TRP A 162 13.28 -1.04 0.19
N ASP A 163 12.92 -2.29 -0.06
CA ASP A 163 12.76 -2.87 -1.39
C ASP A 163 11.32 -3.38 -1.62
N GLY A 164 10.35 -2.94 -0.79
CA GLY A 164 8.93 -3.21 -0.99
C GLY A 164 8.19 -2.02 -1.61
N GLN A 165 6.85 -2.07 -1.55
CA GLN A 165 5.97 -1.00 -2.01
C GLN A 165 6.06 0.25 -1.13
N TRP A 166 6.01 1.43 -1.74
CA TRP A 166 6.04 2.72 -1.05
C TRP A 166 4.66 3.16 -0.55
N PHE A 167 3.58 2.77 -1.24
CA PHE A 167 2.20 2.91 -0.79
C PHE A 167 1.84 1.81 0.21
N SER A 168 2.51 1.84 1.36
CA SER A 168 2.25 1.01 2.53
C SER A 168 2.68 1.73 3.80
N LEU A 169 2.20 1.29 4.96
CA LEU A 169 2.67 1.84 6.24
C LEU A 169 4.16 1.52 6.47
N GLU A 170 4.61 0.34 6.08
CA GLU A 170 6.02 -0.07 6.14
C GLU A 170 6.88 0.83 5.25
N GLY A 171 6.45 1.10 4.02
CA GLY A 171 7.15 2.01 3.11
C GLY A 171 7.21 3.43 3.66
N MET A 172 6.09 3.96 4.18
CA MET A 172 6.02 5.28 4.80
C MET A 172 6.99 5.41 5.99
N LEU A 173 7.05 4.42 6.88
CA LEU A 173 7.95 4.42 8.03
C LEU A 173 9.42 4.24 7.63
N ALA A 174 9.68 3.40 6.62
CA ALA A 174 11.02 3.19 6.09
C ALA A 174 11.60 4.47 5.45
N GLN A 175 10.79 5.29 4.77
CA GLN A 175 11.23 6.58 4.20
C GLN A 175 11.75 7.56 5.25
N ARG A 176 11.35 7.41 6.52
CA ARG A 176 11.82 8.26 7.62
C ARG A 176 13.00 7.66 8.38
N ALA A 177 13.36 6.41 8.11
CA ALA A 177 14.52 5.77 8.71
C ALA A 177 15.82 6.43 8.23
N GLY A 178 16.79 6.58 9.13
CA GLY A 178 18.11 7.11 8.76
C GLY A 178 18.19 8.64 8.66
N LEU A 179 17.09 9.38 8.88
CA LEU A 179 17.08 10.85 8.89
C LEU A 179 17.66 11.47 10.18
N GLY A 180 18.20 10.66 11.10
CA GLY A 180 18.72 11.13 12.38
C GLY A 180 17.65 11.54 13.39
N LEU A 181 16.40 11.11 13.19
CA LEU A 181 15.26 11.41 14.05
C LEU A 181 15.05 10.33 15.12
N SER A 182 14.44 10.72 16.26
CA SER A 182 13.87 9.74 17.19
C SER A 182 12.74 8.96 16.51
N PHE A 183 12.40 7.78 17.01
CA PHE A 183 11.24 7.04 16.51
C PHE A 183 9.95 7.85 16.54
N THR A 184 9.69 8.58 17.64
CA THR A 184 8.47 9.39 17.80
C THR A 184 8.43 10.54 16.80
N ASP A 185 9.55 11.24 16.58
CA ASP A 185 9.62 12.34 15.63
C ASP A 185 9.48 11.84 14.19
N ALA A 186 10.13 10.72 13.85
CA ALA A 186 10.02 10.09 12.56
C ALA A 186 8.57 9.67 12.27
N LEU A 187 7.90 9.05 13.24
CA LEU A 187 6.49 8.66 13.14
C LEU A 187 5.58 9.88 12.97
N GLN A 188 5.76 10.92 13.79
CA GLN A 188 4.95 12.13 13.71
C GLN A 188 5.10 12.82 12.33
N GLN A 189 6.33 12.97 11.83
CA GLN A 189 6.58 13.55 10.52
C GLN A 189 6.03 12.69 9.37
N ALA A 190 6.10 11.35 9.50
CA ALA A 190 5.51 10.44 8.52
C ALA A 190 4.00 10.67 8.40
N LEU A 191 3.31 10.67 9.55
CA LEU A 191 1.86 10.82 9.63
C LEU A 191 1.38 12.20 9.15
N GLN A 192 2.06 13.28 9.55
CA GLN A 192 1.74 14.63 9.09
C GLN A 192 1.84 14.76 7.57
N ALA A 193 2.89 14.20 6.96
CA ALA A 193 3.06 14.23 5.52
C ALA A 193 1.95 13.49 4.76
N GLU A 194 1.37 12.43 5.33
CA GLU A 194 0.23 11.73 4.71
C GLU A 194 -1.07 12.52 4.83
N VAL A 195 -1.34 13.16 5.99
CA VAL A 195 -2.51 14.05 6.16
C VAL A 195 -2.46 15.23 5.18
N GLU A 196 -1.28 15.81 4.98
CA GLU A 196 -1.08 16.92 4.03
C GLU A 196 -1.34 16.50 2.57
N LYS A 197 -0.97 15.27 2.19
CA LYS A 197 -1.23 14.73 0.84
C LYS A 197 -2.72 14.49 0.58
N GLU A 198 -3.49 14.10 1.60
CA GLU A 198 -4.93 13.89 1.47
C GLU A 198 -5.75 15.19 1.55
N SER A 199 -5.13 16.29 1.95
CA SER A 199 -5.76 17.61 1.95
C SER A 199 -5.74 18.20 0.53
N PRO A 200 -6.90 18.43 -0.12
CA PRO A 200 -6.90 18.96 -1.50
C PRO A 200 -6.31 20.38 -1.54
N PRO A 201 -5.63 20.77 -2.64
CA PRO A 201 -5.20 22.16 -2.82
C PRO A 201 -6.44 23.03 -2.98
N THR A 202 -6.86 23.69 -1.90
CA THR A 202 -8.01 24.60 -1.94
C THR A 202 -7.74 25.76 -2.89
N ARG A 203 -8.39 25.70 -4.06
CA ARG A 203 -8.76 26.85 -4.89
C ARG A 203 -9.40 27.88 -3.96
N ARG A 204 -8.88 29.11 -3.96
CA ARG A 204 -9.30 30.26 -3.12
C ARG A 204 -10.82 30.42 -3.07
N VAL A 205 -11.47 29.70 -2.17
CA VAL A 205 -12.83 29.93 -1.71
C VAL A 205 -12.70 29.78 -0.21
N ARG A 206 -12.95 30.87 0.53
CA ARG A 206 -12.95 30.86 2.00
C ARG A 206 -13.73 29.64 2.50
N PRO A 207 -13.12 28.69 3.23
CA PRO A 207 -13.89 27.63 3.84
C PRO A 207 -14.14 27.96 5.31
N ALA A 208 -15.37 27.72 5.76
CA ALA A 208 -15.62 27.36 7.15
C ALA A 208 -14.70 26.17 7.49
N ALA A 209 -14.20 26.11 8.73
CA ALA A 209 -13.26 25.10 9.22
C ALA A 209 -13.77 23.66 8.99
N VAL A 210 -13.49 23.10 7.81
CA VAL A 210 -13.56 21.66 7.57
C VAL A 210 -12.19 21.14 7.93
N GLY A 211 -12.04 20.67 9.17
CA GLY A 211 -10.83 19.97 9.59
C GLY A 211 -10.55 18.81 8.63
N GLY A 212 -9.27 18.55 8.36
CA GLY A 212 -8.86 17.42 7.52
C GLY A 212 -9.36 16.07 8.04
N PRO A 213 -9.21 14.98 7.26
CA PRO A 213 -9.59 13.65 7.71
C PRO A 213 -8.86 13.30 9.01
N PRO A 214 -9.52 12.61 9.96
CA PRO A 214 -8.89 12.23 11.22
C PRO A 214 -7.72 11.29 10.94
N ILE A 215 -6.62 11.43 11.70
CA ILE A 215 -5.38 10.69 11.45
C ILE A 215 -5.58 9.16 11.45
N SER A 216 -6.51 8.65 12.25
CA SER A 216 -6.85 7.23 12.30
C SER A 216 -7.42 6.71 10.98
N GLU A 217 -8.15 7.54 10.23
CA GLU A 217 -8.66 7.20 8.90
C GLU A 217 -7.54 7.19 7.86
N VAL A 218 -6.63 8.17 7.91
CA VAL A 218 -5.46 8.23 7.02
C VAL A 218 -4.59 6.98 7.16
N VAL A 219 -4.31 6.56 8.39
CA VAL A 219 -3.52 5.34 8.67
C VAL A 219 -4.23 4.10 8.13
N ALA A 220 -5.52 3.94 8.41
CA ALA A 220 -6.28 2.78 7.97
C ALA A 220 -6.39 2.74 6.44
N GLU A 221 -6.54 3.91 5.81
CA GLU A 221 -6.64 4.02 4.36
C GLU A 221 -5.30 3.71 3.67
N LEU A 222 -4.18 4.20 4.19
CA LEU A 222 -2.86 3.85 3.68
C LEU A 222 -2.58 2.35 3.80
N ALA A 223 -2.96 1.72 4.92
CA ALA A 223 -2.87 0.27 5.06
C ALA A 223 -3.72 -0.45 3.98
N ARG A 224 -4.97 -0.03 3.75
CA ARG A 224 -5.87 -0.62 2.75
C ARG A 224 -5.38 -0.46 1.31
N ARG A 225 -4.67 0.62 1.01
CA ARG A 225 -4.06 0.86 -0.32
C ARG A 225 -2.87 -0.04 -0.62
N THR A 226 -2.38 -0.78 0.37
CA THR A 226 -1.26 -1.71 0.20
C THR A 226 -1.63 -2.81 -0.79
N VAL A 227 -0.88 -2.89 -1.89
CA VAL A 227 -1.03 -3.97 -2.86
C VAL A 227 -0.34 -5.22 -2.32
N LEU A 228 -1.11 -6.27 -2.02
CA LEU A 228 -0.58 -7.57 -1.63
C LEU A 228 -0.41 -8.48 -2.86
N PRO A 229 0.69 -9.24 -2.95
CA PRO A 229 0.84 -10.28 -3.98
C PRO A 229 -0.20 -11.40 -3.78
N ALA A 230 -0.36 -12.27 -4.77
CA ALA A 230 -1.19 -13.46 -4.60
C ALA A 230 -0.65 -14.32 -3.45
N HIS A 231 -1.52 -14.66 -2.50
CA HIS A 231 -1.14 -15.39 -1.28
C HIS A 231 -2.31 -16.23 -0.77
N GLN A 232 -2.03 -17.16 0.13
CA GLN A 232 -3.05 -17.87 0.89
C GLN A 232 -3.37 -17.09 2.18
N GLU A 233 -4.59 -16.59 2.30
CA GLU A 233 -4.99 -15.71 3.43
C GLU A 233 -4.76 -16.35 4.80
N SER A 234 -5.01 -17.66 4.94
CA SER A 234 -4.83 -18.37 6.22
C SER A 234 -3.36 -18.52 6.61
N GLU A 235 -2.47 -18.69 5.64
CA GLU A 235 -1.03 -18.81 5.85
C GLU A 235 -0.42 -17.44 6.16
N ALA A 236 -0.78 -16.41 5.38
CA ALA A 236 -0.35 -15.03 5.60
C ALA A 236 -0.73 -14.53 7.00
N ARG A 237 -1.98 -14.80 7.43
CA ARG A 237 -2.43 -14.47 8.78
C ARG A 237 -1.62 -15.19 9.85
N ARG A 238 -1.40 -16.49 9.68
CA ARG A 238 -0.63 -17.32 10.62
C ARG A 238 0.82 -16.84 10.74
N GLU A 239 1.47 -16.52 9.63
CA GLU A 239 2.84 -16.02 9.61
C GLU A 239 2.93 -14.65 10.28
N THR A 240 2.02 -13.73 9.95
CA THR A 240 1.93 -12.42 10.58
C THR A 240 1.72 -12.54 12.10
N TYR A 241 0.83 -13.43 12.54
CA TYR A 241 0.61 -13.69 13.96
C TYR A 241 1.87 -14.21 14.65
N ARG A 242 2.55 -15.19 14.05
CA ARG A 242 3.81 -15.74 14.59
C ARG A 242 4.90 -14.67 14.68
N MET A 243 5.03 -13.81 13.67
CA MET A 243 5.97 -12.70 13.67
C MET A 243 5.69 -11.75 14.84
N LEU A 244 4.43 -11.35 15.05
CA LEU A 244 4.05 -10.46 16.15
C LEU A 244 4.30 -11.10 17.52
N VAL A 245 3.94 -12.38 17.70
CA VAL A 245 4.20 -13.13 18.93
C VAL A 245 5.71 -13.22 19.19
N ALA A 246 6.51 -13.57 18.19
CA ALA A 246 7.96 -13.66 18.32
C ALA A 246 8.58 -12.30 18.68
N PHE A 247 8.17 -11.23 18.00
CA PHE A 247 8.64 -9.87 18.25
C PHE A 247 8.36 -9.42 19.68
N VAL A 248 7.14 -9.66 20.19
CA VAL A 248 6.77 -9.27 21.57
C VAL A 248 7.43 -10.18 22.60
N ALA A 249 7.58 -11.47 22.33
CA ALA A 249 8.26 -12.41 23.23
C ALA A 249 9.76 -12.10 23.37
N GLU A 250 10.42 -11.62 22.32
CA GLU A 250 11.85 -11.27 22.34
C GLU A 250 12.14 -10.13 23.33
N ASN A 251 11.29 -9.10 23.38
CA ASN A 251 11.41 -8.02 24.35
C ASN A 251 10.04 -7.38 24.67
N PRO A 252 9.32 -7.88 25.69
CA PRO A 252 7.98 -7.41 26.03
C PRO A 252 7.95 -5.94 26.48
N ALA A 253 8.99 -5.49 27.18
CA ALA A 253 9.09 -4.11 27.66
C ALA A 253 9.20 -3.13 26.49
N ARG A 254 10.07 -3.43 25.52
CA ARG A 254 10.23 -2.63 24.31
C ARG A 254 8.98 -2.62 23.44
N ALA A 255 8.28 -3.75 23.33
CA ALA A 255 7.01 -3.81 22.61
C ALA A 255 5.95 -2.89 23.23
N ARG A 256 5.85 -2.86 24.57
CA ARG A 256 4.95 -1.93 25.28
C ARG A 256 5.37 -0.47 25.11
N GLN A 257 6.66 -0.15 25.23
CA GLN A 257 7.16 1.20 24.99
C GLN A 257 6.83 1.69 23.57
N LEU A 258 7.02 0.83 22.56
CA LEU A 258 6.63 1.12 21.18
C LEU A 258 5.13 1.38 21.04
N ALA A 259 4.29 0.51 21.62
CA ALA A 259 2.83 0.67 21.58
C ALA A 259 2.38 1.98 22.25
N SER A 260 2.92 2.29 23.44
CA SER A 260 2.67 3.55 24.15
C SER A 260 3.07 4.76 23.33
N ALA A 261 4.28 4.77 22.77
CA ALA A 261 4.76 5.90 21.97
C ALA A 261 3.92 6.14 20.72
N ILE A 262 3.43 5.07 20.07
CA ILE A 262 2.52 5.20 18.92
C ILE A 262 1.19 5.84 19.36
N LEU A 263 0.61 5.38 20.48
CA LEU A 263 -0.62 5.95 21.03
C LEU A 263 -0.43 7.43 21.41
N ASP A 264 0.70 7.78 22.02
CA ASP A 264 1.01 9.15 22.41
C ASP A 264 1.13 10.07 21.20
N VAL A 265 1.83 9.64 20.14
CA VAL A 265 1.95 10.40 18.89
C VAL A 265 0.58 10.59 18.23
N LEU A 266 -0.23 9.53 18.13
CA LEU A 266 -1.57 9.64 17.54
C LEU A 266 -2.48 10.56 18.37
N THR A 267 -2.43 10.48 19.71
CA THR A 267 -3.21 11.34 20.61
C THR A 267 -2.80 12.80 20.44
N GLY A 268 -1.49 13.06 20.36
CA GLY A 268 -0.93 14.39 20.16
C GLY A 268 -1.30 15.00 18.81
N LEU A 269 -1.47 14.20 17.76
CA LEU A 269 -1.92 14.64 16.44
C LEU A 269 -3.45 14.83 16.36
N GLN A 270 -4.22 14.04 17.10
CA GLN A 270 -5.69 14.14 17.11
C GLN A 270 -6.19 15.40 17.83
N ASN A 271 -5.45 15.90 18.82
CA ASN A 271 -5.81 17.07 19.62
C ASN A 271 -5.32 18.41 19.03
N ARG A 272 -4.77 18.41 17.81
CA ARG A 272 -4.30 19.61 17.09
C ARG A 272 -5.29 20.01 16.01
#